data_AF-A0A535QRM6-F1
#
_entry.id   AF-A0A535QRM6-F1
#
_cell.length_a   1.000
_cell.length_b   1.000
_cell.length_c   1.000
_cell.angle_alpha   90.00
_cell.angle_beta   90.00
_cell.angle_gamma   90.00
#
_symmetry.space_group_name_H-M   'P 1'
#
loop_
_entity.id
_entity.type
_entity.pdbx_description
1 polymer ?
#
loop_
_entity_poly.entity_id
_entity_poly.type
_entity_poly.pdbx_seq_one_letter_code
_entity_poly.pdbx_strand_id
1 'polypeptide(L)'
;MASDVLEFATIQGARHIGLGQKVGSLAPGKEADIVAIRAEDVNNLPLNNAIGTVVQGADTKNVDIVWIAGELKKWRGTILGVDLDRVRSLAEQSRDYLAAKCGWELDVFGLQRRPETQYDEVHRYLEQRQKA
;
A
#
# COMPACT_ATOMS: atom_id res chain seq x y z
N MET A 1 -4.53 -5.05 19.93
CA MET A 1 -4.08 -5.48 18.59
C MET A 1 -4.43 -4.44 17.52
N ALA A 2 -5.69 -4.26 17.11
CA ALA A 2 -6.00 -3.28 16.04
C ALA A 2 -5.63 -1.82 16.42
N SER A 3 -5.86 -1.41 17.67
CA SER A 3 -5.41 -0.09 18.15
C SER A 3 -3.90 0.09 18.03
N ASP A 4 -3.12 -0.92 18.45
CA ASP A 4 -1.66 -0.87 18.39
C ASP A 4 -1.16 -0.74 16.94
N VAL A 5 -1.78 -1.47 16.00
CA VAL A 5 -1.47 -1.38 14.58
C VAL A 5 -1.77 0.03 14.03
N LEU A 6 -2.90 0.62 14.42
CA LEU A 6 -3.23 1.99 14.02
C LEU A 6 -2.22 3.00 14.59
N GLU A 7 -1.78 2.82 15.84
CA GLU A 7 -0.75 3.65 16.45
C GLU A 7 0.62 3.50 15.76
N PHE A 8 1.00 2.28 15.39
CA PHE A 8 2.22 2.01 14.62
C PHE A 8 2.22 2.73 13.28
N ALA A 9 1.08 2.72 12.59
CA ALA A 9 0.90 3.42 11.32
C ALA A 9 0.81 4.95 11.46
N THR A 10 0.68 5.49 12.67
CA THR A 10 0.47 6.93 12.91
C THR A 10 1.45 7.50 13.94
N ILE A 11 1.05 7.64 15.21
CA ILE A 11 1.81 8.36 16.23
C ILE A 11 3.17 7.74 16.53
N GLN A 12 3.28 6.41 16.53
CA GLN A 12 4.56 5.75 16.81
C GLN A 12 5.53 5.91 15.63
N GLY A 13 5.04 5.85 14.39
CA GLY A 13 5.80 6.19 13.20
C GLY A 13 6.32 7.64 13.24
N ALA A 14 5.43 8.60 13.56
CA ALA A 14 5.80 10.00 13.71
C ALA A 14 6.87 10.22 14.80
N ARG A 15 6.74 9.55 15.95
CA ARG A 15 7.76 9.60 17.03
C ARG A 15 9.09 9.02 16.57
N HIS A 16 9.08 7.91 15.84
CA HIS A 16 10.29 7.24 15.36
C HIS A 16 11.14 8.13 14.44
N ILE A 17 10.48 8.97 13.61
CA ILE A 17 11.16 9.91 12.72
C ILE A 17 11.31 11.33 13.30
N GLY A 18 11.09 11.50 14.62
CA GLY A 18 11.27 12.79 15.30
C GLY A 18 10.16 13.83 15.06
N LEU A 19 9.06 13.47 14.42
CA LEU A 19 7.92 14.35 14.12
C LEU A 19 6.74 14.17 15.09
N GLY A 20 6.91 13.42 16.19
CA GLY A 20 5.82 13.09 17.12
C GLY A 20 5.15 14.28 17.81
N GLN A 21 5.80 15.44 17.88
CA GLN A 21 5.19 16.70 18.37
C GLN A 21 4.42 17.45 17.27
N LYS A 22 4.67 17.13 16.00
CA LYS A 22 4.18 17.86 14.83
C LYS A 22 2.99 17.17 14.17
N VAL A 23 3.03 15.83 14.04
CA VAL A 23 2.04 15.03 13.30
C VAL A 23 1.69 13.72 14.03
N GLY A 24 0.92 12.84 13.39
CA GLY A 24 0.66 11.46 13.83
C GLY A 24 -0.45 11.30 14.86
N SER A 25 -1.06 12.37 15.36
CA SER A 25 -2.27 12.32 16.19
C SER A 25 -3.12 13.57 15.99
N LEU A 26 -4.43 13.45 16.17
CA LEU A 26 -5.34 14.60 16.14
C LEU A 26 -5.30 15.31 17.50
N ALA A 27 -4.53 16.39 17.60
CA ALA A 27 -4.43 17.20 18.80
C ALA A 27 -4.19 18.68 18.44
N PRO A 28 -4.69 19.66 19.21
CA PRO A 28 -4.40 21.07 18.98
C PRO A 28 -2.88 21.35 18.94
N GLY A 29 -2.47 22.23 18.04
CA GLY A 29 -1.05 22.59 17.83
C GLY A 29 -0.28 21.68 16.88
N LYS A 30 -0.85 20.53 16.47
CA LYS A 30 -0.29 19.67 15.42
C LYS A 30 -0.77 20.09 14.02
N GLU A 31 -0.01 19.73 13.01
CA GLU A 31 -0.42 19.89 11.61
C GLU A 31 -1.64 19.02 11.30
N ALA A 32 -2.50 19.52 10.43
CA ALA A 32 -3.71 18.83 9.98
C ALA A 32 -3.39 17.82 8.86
N ASP A 33 -2.67 16.77 9.25
CA ASP A 33 -2.46 15.56 8.45
C ASP A 33 -3.58 14.57 8.74
N ILE A 34 -4.63 14.59 7.91
CA ILE A 34 -5.90 13.93 8.19
C ILE A 34 -6.34 13.08 6.99
N VAL A 35 -6.78 11.86 7.27
CA VAL A 35 -7.40 10.96 6.29
C VAL A 35 -8.82 10.67 6.75
N ALA A 36 -9.81 10.99 5.91
CA ALA A 36 -11.21 10.61 6.13
C ALA A 36 -11.57 9.37 5.32
N ILE A 37 -12.23 8.40 5.97
CA ILE A 37 -12.55 7.09 5.41
C ILE A 37 -14.07 6.89 5.45
N ARG A 38 -14.66 6.45 4.32
CA ARG A 38 -16.05 5.99 4.27
C ARG A 38 -16.15 4.61 4.93
N ALA A 39 -16.60 4.60 6.18
CA ALA A 39 -16.64 3.41 7.01
C ALA A 39 -17.79 2.45 6.67
N GLU A 40 -18.75 2.85 5.83
CA GLU A 40 -19.99 2.12 5.55
C GLU A 40 -20.18 1.77 4.07
N ASP A 41 -19.13 1.89 3.25
CA ASP A 41 -19.12 1.26 1.92
C ASP A 41 -19.34 -0.26 2.07
N VAL A 42 -19.86 -0.92 1.02
CA VAL A 42 -20.33 -2.32 1.07
C VAL A 42 -19.32 -3.31 1.67
N ASN A 43 -18.01 -3.09 1.46
CA ASN A 43 -16.96 -3.97 2.02
C ASN A 43 -16.81 -3.87 3.55
N ASN A 44 -17.44 -2.89 4.20
CA ASN A 44 -17.36 -2.63 5.63
C ASN A 44 -18.71 -2.83 6.35
N LEU A 45 -19.76 -3.29 5.66
CA LEU A 45 -21.08 -3.45 6.26
C LEU A 45 -21.22 -4.79 6.99
N PRO A 46 -21.81 -4.81 8.21
CA PRO A 46 -22.12 -3.65 9.05
C PRO A 46 -20.88 -3.11 9.78
N LEU A 47 -20.88 -1.80 10.08
CA LEU A 47 -19.82 -1.17 10.86
C LEU A 47 -19.90 -1.61 12.34
N ASN A 48 -19.06 -2.58 12.71
CA ASN A 48 -19.02 -3.11 14.09
C ASN A 48 -17.93 -2.46 14.97
N ASN A 49 -16.81 -2.07 14.37
CA ASN A 49 -15.67 -1.50 15.10
C ASN A 49 -14.85 -0.61 14.17
N ALA A 50 -14.84 0.71 14.40
CA ALA A 50 -14.17 1.66 13.51
C ALA A 50 -12.66 1.39 13.36
N ILE A 51 -11.95 1.08 14.45
CA ILE A 51 -10.51 0.80 14.40
C ILE A 51 -10.23 -0.50 13.64
N GLY A 52 -11.00 -1.54 13.92
CA GLY A 52 -10.96 -2.81 13.21
C GLY A 52 -11.24 -2.65 11.73
N THR A 53 -12.21 -1.80 11.37
CA THR A 53 -12.51 -1.42 9.99
C THR A 53 -11.30 -0.74 9.35
N VAL A 54 -10.70 0.27 9.97
CA VAL A 54 -9.53 0.95 9.38
C VAL A 54 -8.35 0.00 9.16
N VAL A 55 -8.10 -0.91 10.10
CA VAL A 55 -6.92 -1.79 10.05
C VAL A 55 -7.11 -3.01 9.16
N GLN A 56 -8.33 -3.57 9.07
CA GLN A 56 -8.56 -4.87 8.44
C GLN A 56 -9.64 -4.85 7.34
N GLY A 57 -10.60 -3.92 7.38
CA GLY A 57 -11.74 -3.92 6.46
C GLY A 57 -11.60 -2.92 5.31
N ALA A 58 -11.13 -1.71 5.62
CA ALA A 58 -11.02 -0.63 4.67
C ALA A 58 -9.86 -0.85 3.71
N ASP A 59 -10.07 -0.46 2.46
CA ASP A 59 -9.03 -0.37 1.44
C ASP A 59 -8.86 1.08 0.96
N THR A 60 -7.89 1.30 0.06
CA THR A 60 -7.54 2.64 -0.43
C THR A 60 -8.69 3.34 -1.17
N LYS A 61 -9.67 2.60 -1.69
CA LYS A 61 -10.87 3.15 -2.33
C LYS A 61 -11.79 3.83 -1.31
N ASN A 62 -11.82 3.36 -0.07
CA ASN A 62 -12.68 3.91 0.99
C ASN A 62 -12.18 5.27 1.49
N VAL A 63 -10.93 5.64 1.24
CA VAL A 63 -10.39 6.97 1.55
C VAL A 63 -11.10 8.01 0.70
N ASP A 64 -11.79 8.95 1.33
CA ASP A 64 -12.59 9.97 0.65
C ASP A 64 -11.86 11.30 0.52
N ILE A 65 -11.26 11.72 1.63
CA ILE A 65 -10.64 13.04 1.76
C ILE A 65 -9.27 12.89 2.43
N VAL A 66 -8.30 13.65 1.95
CA VAL A 66 -6.95 13.71 2.51
C VAL A 66 -6.53 15.16 2.64
N TRP A 67 -6.06 15.54 3.82
CA TRP A 67 -5.37 16.79 4.10
C TRP A 67 -3.92 16.52 4.48
N ILE A 68 -3.01 17.37 4.01
CA ILE A 68 -1.61 17.40 4.41
C ILE A 68 -1.29 18.84 4.84
N ALA A 69 -0.87 19.03 6.09
CA ALA A 69 -0.67 20.34 6.70
C ALA A 69 -1.88 21.29 6.52
N GLY A 70 -3.10 20.74 6.50
CA GLY A 70 -4.34 21.49 6.29
C GLY A 70 -4.70 21.77 4.81
N GLU A 71 -3.85 21.42 3.86
CA GLU A 71 -4.14 21.55 2.44
C GLU A 71 -4.85 20.30 1.91
N LEU A 72 -5.94 20.50 1.16
CA LEU A 72 -6.70 19.41 0.55
C LEU A 72 -5.90 18.76 -0.60
N LYS A 73 -5.65 17.45 -0.51
CA LYS A 73 -4.93 16.66 -1.52
C LYS A 73 -5.79 15.58 -2.18
N LYS A 74 -6.89 15.19 -1.54
CA LYS A 74 -7.92 14.32 -2.12
C LYS A 74 -9.29 14.81 -1.66
N TRP A 75 -10.28 14.80 -2.55
CA TRP A 75 -11.66 15.19 -2.23
C TRP A 75 -12.64 14.28 -2.96
N ARG A 76 -13.61 13.72 -2.21
CA ARG A 76 -14.66 12.83 -2.76
C ARG A 76 -14.10 11.71 -3.63
N GLY A 77 -13.02 11.07 -3.20
CA GLY A 77 -12.38 9.99 -3.94
C GLY A 77 -11.38 10.45 -5.02
N THR A 78 -11.31 11.73 -5.37
CA THR A 78 -10.46 12.26 -6.44
C THR A 78 -9.19 12.93 -5.91
N ILE A 79 -8.02 12.57 -6.46
CA ILE A 79 -6.73 13.20 -6.13
C ILE A 79 -6.66 14.60 -6.77
N LEU A 80 -6.17 15.58 -6.02
CA LEU A 80 -6.08 16.98 -6.44
C LEU A 80 -4.64 17.37 -6.80
N GLY A 81 -4.48 18.20 -7.83
CA GLY A 81 -3.18 18.79 -8.19
C GLY A 81 -2.15 17.83 -8.77
N VAL A 82 -2.57 16.63 -9.19
CA VAL A 82 -1.70 15.61 -9.79
C VAL A 82 -2.19 15.28 -11.20
N ASP A 83 -1.27 15.33 -12.17
CA ASP A 83 -1.48 14.82 -13.52
C ASP A 83 -1.26 13.30 -13.54
N LEU A 84 -2.36 12.55 -13.49
CA LEU A 84 -2.31 11.08 -13.44
C LEU A 84 -1.84 10.45 -14.75
N ASP A 85 -2.03 11.11 -15.89
CA ASP A 85 -1.54 10.60 -17.18
C ASP A 85 -0.02 10.70 -17.23
N ARG A 86 0.54 11.83 -16.77
CA ARG A 86 1.99 11.97 -16.61
C ARG A 86 2.56 10.95 -15.63
N VAL A 87 1.92 10.72 -14.48
CA VAL A 87 2.36 9.70 -13.50
C VAL A 87 2.38 8.32 -14.14
N ARG A 88 1.33 7.96 -14.88
CA ARG A 88 1.26 6.69 -15.64
C ARG A 88 2.42 6.57 -16.62
N SER A 89 2.66 7.60 -17.44
CA SER A 89 3.75 7.58 -18.42
C SER A 89 5.11 7.39 -17.77
N LEU A 90 5.37 8.04 -16.62
CA LEU A 90 6.63 7.88 -15.89
C LEU A 90 6.79 6.45 -15.33
N ALA A 91 5.71 5.87 -14.81
CA ALA A 91 5.72 4.49 -14.31
C ALA A 91 5.99 3.48 -15.44
N GLU A 92 5.35 3.67 -16.60
CA GLU A 92 5.56 2.82 -17.78
C GLU A 92 6.99 2.93 -18.31
N GLN A 93 7.53 4.14 -18.43
CA GLN A 93 8.92 4.35 -18.84
C GLN A 93 9.92 3.68 -17.91
N SER A 94 9.71 3.76 -16.59
CA SER A 94 10.58 3.12 -15.61
C SER A 94 10.51 1.59 -15.71
N ARG A 95 9.31 1.02 -15.86
CA ARG A 95 9.10 -0.42 -16.08
C ARG A 95 9.85 -0.88 -17.33
N ASP A 96 9.65 -0.19 -18.45
CA ASP A 96 10.20 -0.60 -19.75
C ASP A 96 11.73 -0.50 -19.77
N TYR A 97 12.29 0.52 -19.12
CA TYR A 97 13.73 0.63 -18.92
C TYR A 97 14.29 -0.57 -18.15
N LEU A 98 13.67 -0.95 -17.03
CA LEU A 98 14.12 -2.08 -16.22
C LEU A 98 13.97 -3.39 -16.99
N ALA A 99 12.83 -3.59 -17.65
CA ALA A 99 12.53 -4.75 -18.48
C ALA A 99 13.60 -4.99 -19.55
N ALA A 100 13.91 -3.94 -20.32
CA ALA A 100 14.96 -3.99 -21.33
C ALA A 100 16.35 -4.29 -20.72
N LYS A 101 16.66 -3.69 -19.56
CA LYS A 101 17.97 -3.84 -18.92
C LYS A 101 18.21 -5.23 -18.33
N CYS A 102 17.18 -5.90 -17.83
CA CYS A 102 17.30 -7.24 -17.25
C CYS A 102 16.86 -8.37 -18.19
N GLY A 103 16.48 -8.06 -19.43
CA GLY A 103 15.96 -9.04 -20.39
C GLY A 103 14.62 -9.65 -19.95
N TRP A 104 13.84 -8.92 -19.15
CA TRP A 104 12.50 -9.33 -18.76
C TRP A 104 11.50 -8.88 -19.83
N GLU A 105 10.71 -9.82 -20.35
CA GLU A 105 9.59 -9.50 -21.24
C GLU A 105 8.32 -9.21 -20.44
N LEU A 106 7.64 -8.14 -20.82
CA LEU A 106 6.37 -7.77 -20.22
C LEU A 106 5.25 -8.67 -20.76
N ASP A 107 4.82 -9.60 -19.92
CA ASP A 107 3.68 -10.46 -20.19
C ASP A 107 2.50 -10.11 -19.28
N VAL A 108 1.59 -9.30 -19.81
CA VAL A 108 0.41 -8.82 -19.08
C VAL A 108 -0.63 -9.90 -18.82
N PHE A 109 -0.55 -11.03 -19.51
CA PHE A 109 -1.47 -12.16 -19.35
C PHE A 109 -0.86 -13.32 -18.58
N GLY A 110 0.44 -13.30 -18.32
CA GLY A 110 1.15 -14.42 -17.67
C GLY A 110 1.14 -15.71 -18.50
N LEU A 111 1.02 -15.60 -19.83
CA LEU A 111 0.99 -16.72 -20.77
C LEU A 111 2.38 -17.31 -21.06
N GLN A 112 3.45 -16.57 -20.81
CA GLN A 112 4.79 -17.10 -20.85
C GLN A 112 4.97 -18.07 -19.69
N ARG A 113 5.19 -19.34 -20.03
CA ARG A 113 5.64 -20.34 -19.06
C ARG A 113 6.92 -19.80 -18.44
N ARG A 114 6.89 -19.52 -17.13
CA ARG A 114 8.13 -19.43 -16.36
C ARG A 114 8.91 -20.72 -16.67
N PRO A 115 10.21 -20.66 -17.00
CA PRO A 115 11.01 -21.88 -17.00
C PRO A 115 10.76 -22.58 -15.66
N GLU A 116 10.51 -23.89 -15.69
CA GLU A 116 10.31 -24.71 -14.49
C GLU A 116 11.36 -24.26 -13.48
N THR A 117 10.89 -23.61 -12.42
CA THR A 117 11.73 -22.82 -11.53
C THR A 117 12.87 -23.68 -10.99
N GLN A 118 13.99 -23.01 -10.73
CA GLN A 118 15.20 -23.26 -9.93
C GLN A 118 15.14 -24.24 -8.72
N TYR A 119 14.05 -24.97 -8.51
CA TYR A 119 13.87 -26.05 -7.55
C TYR A 119 14.32 -27.42 -8.09
N ASP A 120 14.89 -27.51 -9.28
CA ASP A 120 15.58 -28.74 -9.74
C ASP A 120 16.57 -29.24 -8.70
N GLU A 121 17.30 -28.35 -8.02
CA GLU A 121 18.22 -28.74 -6.96
C GLU A 121 17.51 -29.26 -5.71
N VAL A 122 16.33 -28.72 -5.37
CA VAL A 122 15.53 -29.19 -4.23
C VAL A 122 14.90 -30.54 -4.55
N HIS A 123 14.37 -30.73 -5.76
CA HIS A 123 13.86 -32.02 -6.22
C HIS A 123 14.98 -33.07 -6.27
N ARG A 124 16.16 -32.72 -6.82
CA ARG A 124 17.34 -33.60 -6.87
C ARG A 124 17.88 -33.94 -5.47
N TYR A 125 17.89 -32.99 -4.54
CA TYR A 125 18.26 -33.23 -3.14
C TYR A 125 17.29 -34.20 -2.44
N LEU A 126 15.99 -34.01 -2.62
CA LEU A 126 14.97 -34.88 -2.01
C LEU A 126 15.01 -36.30 -2.58
N GLU A 127 15.24 -36.45 -3.89
CA GLU A 127 15.40 -37.77 -4.52
C GLU A 127 16.65 -38.52 -4.06
N GLN A 128 17.78 -37.82 -3.90
CA GLN A 128 19.01 -38.42 -3.36
C GLN A 128 18.82 -38.91 -1.93
N ARG A 129 18.02 -38.20 -1.13
CA ARG A 129 17.75 -38.54 0.26
C ARG A 129 16.75 -39.69 0.44
N GLN A 130 15.89 -39.95 -0.54
CA GLN A 130 14.97 -41.10 -0.53
C GLN A 130 15.63 -42.42 -0.99
N LYS A 131 16.82 -42.34 -1.62
CA LYS A 131 17.59 -43.51 -2.10
C LYS A 131 18.70 -43.94 -1.13
N ALA A 132 18.85 -43.28 0.02
CA ALA A 132 19.78 -43.61 1.10
C ALA A 132 19.01 -44.14 2.31
#